data_AF-A0AAF0MJ54-F1
#
_entry.id   AF-A0AAF0MJ54-F1
#
_cell.length_a   1.000
_cell.length_b   1.000
_cell.length_c   1.000
_cell.angle_alpha   90.00
_cell.angle_beta   90.00
_cell.angle_gamma   90.00
#
_symmetry.space_group_name_H-M   'P 1'
#
loop_
_entity.id
_entity.type
_entity.pdbx_description
1 polymer ?
#
loop_
_entity_poly.entity_id
_entity_poly.type
_entity_poly.pdbx_seq_one_letter_code
_entity_poly.pdbx_strand_id
1 'polypeptide(L)'
;MTLTAAEPVIRLTRRQSAIGVLRIDGAADIGWTSVDGTAGVSRAGTSLRGGPVHANRPLFERVTTQRVLINLRHLHDVHRAVITAAGDSVTVTTESGKTVTVNGTAYVHRVGDVLEVRYEGPATVADFGFVV
;
A
#
# COMPACT_ATOMS: atom_id res chain seq x y z
N MET A 1 4.80 3.94 -14.57
CA MET A 1 5.31 2.56 -14.68
C MET A 1 4.23 1.62 -14.23
N THR A 2 4.13 0.42 -14.81
CA THR A 2 3.14 -0.58 -14.39
C THR A 2 3.87 -1.82 -13.88
N LEU A 3 3.52 -2.30 -12.69
CA LEU A 3 4.06 -3.55 -12.14
C LEU A 3 3.31 -4.73 -12.76
N THR A 4 4.06 -5.79 -13.07
CA THR A 4 3.55 -7.03 -13.67
C THR A 4 4.16 -8.23 -12.97
N ALA A 5 3.77 -9.45 -13.33
CA ALA A 5 4.43 -10.65 -12.79
C ALA A 5 5.94 -10.69 -13.09
N ALA A 6 6.36 -10.18 -14.25
CA ALA A 6 7.77 -10.14 -14.65
C ALA A 6 8.55 -9.03 -13.93
N GLU A 7 7.89 -7.91 -13.62
CA GLU A 7 8.46 -6.80 -12.85
C GLU A 7 7.55 -6.49 -11.66
N PRO A 8 7.57 -7.35 -10.62
CA PRO A 8 6.55 -7.32 -9.59
C PRO A 8 6.81 -6.29 -8.51
N VAL A 9 8.00 -5.69 -8.45
CA VAL A 9 8.38 -4.81 -7.34
C VAL A 9 9.06 -3.56 -7.85
N ILE A 10 8.73 -2.43 -7.22
CA ILE A 10 9.53 -1.22 -7.27
C ILE A 10 9.86 -0.77 -5.84
N ARG A 11 11.13 -0.49 -5.62
CA ARG A 11 11.61 0.12 -4.39
C ARG A 11 11.60 1.64 -4.54
N LEU A 12 10.88 2.32 -3.67
CA LEU A 12 10.87 3.78 -3.65
C LEU A 12 12.21 4.31 -3.15
N THR A 13 12.62 5.47 -3.63
CA THR A 13 13.79 6.16 -3.07
C THR A 13 13.51 6.63 -1.65
N ARG A 14 14.57 6.84 -0.83
CA ARG A 14 14.42 7.41 0.53
C ARG A 14 13.55 8.66 0.56
N ARG A 15 13.74 9.57 -0.40
CA ARG A 15 12.94 10.80 -0.51
C ARG A 15 11.46 10.50 -0.73
N GLN A 16 11.15 9.58 -1.64
CA GLN A 16 9.78 9.18 -1.95
C GLN A 16 9.11 8.40 -0.81
N SER A 17 9.88 7.78 0.07
CA SER A 17 9.37 7.07 1.25
C SER A 17 9.22 7.96 2.49
N ALA A 18 9.81 9.16 2.51
CA ALA A 18 9.87 9.99 3.72
C ALA A 18 9.04 11.30 3.65
N ILE A 19 8.68 11.76 2.44
CA ILE A 19 8.07 13.08 2.26
C ILE A 19 6.58 12.95 1.92
N GLY A 20 5.76 13.68 2.68
CA GLY A 20 4.34 13.87 2.37
C GLY A 20 3.53 12.61 2.60
N VAL A 21 2.76 12.22 1.58
CA VAL A 21 1.91 11.03 1.61
C VAL A 21 2.16 10.15 0.40
N LEU A 22 1.94 8.84 0.57
CA LEU A 22 1.73 7.95 -0.55
C LEU A 22 0.23 7.90 -0.84
N ARG A 23 -0.17 8.41 -2.00
CA ARG A 23 -1.57 8.44 -2.42
C ARG A 23 -1.89 7.19 -3.24
N ILE A 24 -2.92 6.46 -2.84
CA ILE A 24 -3.35 5.23 -3.47
C ILE A 24 -4.76 5.44 -4.00
N ASP A 25 -4.92 5.42 -5.32
CA ASP A 25 -6.21 5.51 -6.00
C ASP A 25 -6.70 4.14 -6.46
N GLY A 26 -8.02 3.98 -6.53
CA GLY A 26 -8.66 2.74 -7.00
C GLY A 26 -8.76 1.67 -5.92
N ALA A 27 -8.55 2.01 -4.65
CA ALA A 27 -8.56 1.06 -3.53
C ALA A 27 -10.00 0.66 -3.15
N ALA A 28 -10.39 -0.58 -3.45
CA ALA A 28 -11.59 -1.20 -2.86
C ALA A 28 -11.39 -1.40 -1.37
N ASP A 29 -10.41 -2.22 -1.01
CA ASP A 29 -10.12 -2.57 0.37
C ASP A 29 -8.68 -2.24 0.70
N ILE A 30 -8.44 -1.88 1.96
CA ILE A 30 -7.09 -1.84 2.52
C ILE A 30 -7.07 -2.65 3.82
N GLY A 31 -6.13 -3.57 3.92
CA GLY A 31 -5.70 -4.17 5.18
C GLY A 31 -4.32 -3.65 5.56
N TRP A 32 -4.05 -3.45 6.83
CA TRP A 32 -2.73 -3.00 7.28
C TRP A 32 -2.32 -3.63 8.60
N THR A 33 -1.02 -3.64 8.83
CA THR A 33 -0.41 -3.86 10.14
C THR A 33 0.70 -2.83 10.33
N SER A 34 0.81 -2.26 11.52
CA SER A 34 1.95 -1.44 11.94
C SER A 34 2.96 -2.25 12.75
N VAL A 35 4.13 -1.66 12.99
CA VAL A 35 5.25 -2.30 13.71
C VAL A 35 4.90 -2.62 15.17
N ASP A 36 4.01 -1.84 15.79
CA ASP A 36 3.50 -2.06 17.15
C ASP A 36 2.46 -3.20 17.25
N GLY A 37 2.12 -3.85 16.13
CA GLY A 37 1.12 -4.90 16.05
C GLY A 37 -0.31 -4.40 15.86
N THR A 38 -0.56 -3.08 15.82
CA THR A 38 -1.89 -2.54 15.49
C THR A 38 -2.25 -2.93 14.05
N ALA A 39 -3.45 -3.44 13.85
CA ALA A 39 -3.91 -3.93 12.56
C ALA A 39 -5.35 -3.52 12.30
N GLY A 40 -5.75 -3.53 11.03
CA GLY A 40 -7.13 -3.29 10.67
C GLY A 40 -7.41 -3.51 9.19
N VAL A 41 -8.69 -3.36 8.86
CA VAL A 41 -9.20 -3.42 7.49
C VAL A 41 -10.24 -2.33 7.28
N SER A 42 -10.27 -1.73 6.09
CA SER A 42 -11.28 -0.75 5.69
C SER A 42 -11.69 -0.97 4.25
N ARG A 43 -13.01 -1.05 4.04
CA ARG A 43 -13.63 -1.18 2.72
C ARG A 43 -13.96 0.17 2.11
N ALA A 44 -14.15 0.20 0.80
CA ALA A 44 -14.56 1.39 0.07
C ALA A 44 -15.86 1.94 0.65
N GLY A 45 -15.94 3.26 0.78
CA GLY A 45 -17.09 3.96 1.36
C GLY A 45 -17.15 3.96 2.89
N THR A 46 -16.23 3.27 3.58
CA THR A 46 -16.08 3.38 5.04
C THR A 46 -15.03 4.42 5.39
N SER A 47 -15.19 5.13 6.52
CA SER A 47 -14.12 6.01 7.00
C SER A 47 -12.93 5.16 7.50
N LEU A 48 -11.72 5.65 7.26
CA LEU A 48 -10.48 5.06 7.76
C LEU A 48 -9.63 6.13 8.42
N ARG A 49 -9.31 5.89 9.69
CA ARG A 49 -8.19 6.49 10.43
C ARG A 49 -7.51 5.35 11.17
N GLY A 50 -6.48 4.75 10.56
CA GLY A 50 -5.88 3.50 11.03
C GLY A 50 -4.40 3.63 11.39
N GLY A 51 -3.95 2.76 12.30
CA GLY A 51 -2.56 2.69 12.77
C GLY A 51 -2.21 3.79 13.79
N PRO A 52 -0.93 3.86 14.21
CA PRO A 52 -0.45 4.90 15.12
C PRO A 52 -0.79 6.31 14.65
N VAL A 53 -1.11 7.18 15.60
CA VAL A 53 -1.48 8.58 15.34
C VAL A 53 -0.41 9.47 15.93
N HIS A 54 0.21 10.27 15.08
CA HIS A 54 1.22 11.24 15.49
C HIS A 54 0.83 12.62 14.97
N ALA A 55 0.91 13.64 15.83
CA ALA A 55 0.52 15.01 15.48
C ALA A 55 -0.87 15.09 14.78
N ASN A 56 -1.85 14.34 15.30
CA ASN A 56 -3.22 14.22 14.77
C ASN A 56 -3.35 13.66 13.34
N ARG A 57 -2.30 13.03 12.81
CA ARG A 57 -2.28 12.34 11.52
C ARG A 57 -2.15 10.83 11.73
N PRO A 58 -3.22 10.05 11.53
CA PRO A 58 -3.14 8.60 11.57
C PRO A 58 -2.28 8.08 10.42
N LEU A 59 -1.66 6.92 10.59
CA LEU A 59 -0.78 6.34 9.58
C LEU A 59 -1.49 6.07 8.25
N PHE A 60 -2.73 5.59 8.31
CA PHE A 60 -3.59 5.30 7.17
C PHE A 60 -4.87 6.13 7.21
N GLU A 61 -5.22 6.76 6.09
CA GLU A 61 -6.43 7.57 5.96
C GLU A 61 -7.18 7.24 4.66
N ARG A 62 -8.50 7.14 4.73
CA ARG A 62 -9.33 7.13 3.51
C ARG A 62 -9.98 8.50 3.36
N VAL A 63 -9.72 9.15 2.24
CA VAL A 63 -10.15 10.54 1.98
C VAL A 63 -11.25 10.64 0.94
N THR A 64 -11.44 9.61 0.11
CA THR A 64 -12.62 9.42 -0.74
C THR A 64 -12.99 7.94 -0.78
N THR A 65 -14.12 7.58 -1.39
CA THR A 65 -14.59 6.19 -1.51
C THR A 65 -13.48 5.19 -1.90
N GLN A 66 -12.59 5.56 -2.84
CA GLN A 66 -11.53 4.69 -3.37
C GLN A 66 -10.12 5.29 -3.26
N ARG A 67 -9.93 6.31 -2.41
CA ARG A 67 -8.62 6.94 -2.21
C ARG A 67 -8.13 6.78 -0.78
N VAL A 68 -6.97 6.15 -0.64
CA VAL A 68 -6.27 5.96 0.63
C VAL A 68 -4.94 6.73 0.61
N LEU A 69 -4.55 7.26 1.76
CA LEU A 69 -3.26 7.90 2.00
C LEU A 69 -2.48 7.09 3.04
N ILE A 70 -1.18 6.93 2.80
CA ILE A 70 -0.21 6.48 3.80
C ILE A 70 0.65 7.69 4.18
N ASN A 71 0.59 8.11 5.43
CA ASN A 71 1.35 9.27 5.92
C ASN A 71 2.83 8.90 6.14
N LEU A 72 3.72 9.47 5.32
CA LEU A 72 5.12 9.02 5.23
C LEU A 72 6.04 9.58 6.32
N ARG A 73 5.62 10.63 7.03
CA ARG A 73 6.32 11.17 8.20
C ARG A 73 6.54 10.10 9.29
N HIS A 74 5.67 9.08 9.33
CA HIS A 74 5.68 7.98 10.28
C HIS A 74 5.91 6.64 9.59
N LEU A 75 6.69 6.65 8.51
CA LEU A 75 7.07 5.45 7.76
C LEU A 75 7.55 4.30 8.66
N HIS A 76 8.30 4.61 9.72
CA HIS A 76 8.86 3.61 10.64
C HIS A 76 7.78 2.79 11.35
N ASP A 77 6.55 3.29 11.43
CA ASP A 77 5.41 2.56 11.99
C ASP A 77 4.74 1.63 10.97
N VAL A 78 5.01 1.81 9.67
CA VAL A 78 4.47 0.91 8.63
C VAL A 78 5.21 -0.42 8.69
N HIS A 79 4.47 -1.49 8.92
CA HIS A 79 4.95 -2.85 8.63
C HIS A 79 4.52 -3.26 7.22
N ARG A 80 3.20 -3.36 6.98
CA ARG A 80 2.65 -3.65 5.65
C ARG A 80 1.24 -3.08 5.47
N ALA A 81 0.89 -2.80 4.23
CA ALA A 81 -0.46 -2.54 3.76
C ALA A 81 -0.73 -3.38 2.51
N VAL A 82 -1.94 -3.91 2.43
CA VAL A 82 -2.45 -4.73 1.33
C VAL A 82 -3.66 -4.01 0.76
N ILE A 83 -3.63 -3.68 -0.51
CA ILE A 83 -4.66 -2.89 -1.17
C ILE A 83 -5.22 -3.68 -2.35
N THR A 84 -6.52 -3.96 -2.30
CA THR A 84 -7.25 -4.60 -3.40
C THR A 84 -7.82 -3.52 -4.32
N ALA A 85 -7.68 -3.69 -5.63
CA ALA A 85 -8.26 -2.79 -6.61
C ALA A 85 -9.80 -2.91 -6.65
N ALA A 86 -10.49 -1.79 -6.84
CA ALA A 86 -11.93 -1.75 -7.09
C ALA A 86 -12.29 -2.02 -8.56
N GLY A 87 -11.35 -1.80 -9.46
CA GLY A 87 -11.40 -2.24 -10.86
C GLY A 87 -10.16 -3.07 -11.14
N ASP A 88 -9.52 -2.84 -12.30
CA ASP A 88 -8.38 -3.67 -12.73
C ASP A 88 -7.05 -3.29 -12.08
N SER A 89 -6.96 -2.10 -11.49
CA SER A 89 -5.69 -1.61 -10.95
C SER A 89 -5.85 -0.62 -9.80
N VAL A 90 -4.77 -0.50 -9.02
CA VAL A 90 -4.53 0.63 -8.13
C VAL A 90 -3.37 1.46 -8.64
N THR A 91 -3.44 2.77 -8.45
CA THR A 91 -2.34 3.68 -8.77
C THR A 91 -1.75 4.25 -7.49
N VAL A 92 -0.46 4.01 -7.30
CA VAL A 92 0.34 4.53 -6.21
C VAL A 92 1.09 5.77 -6.70
N THR A 93 0.85 6.90 -6.06
CA THR A 93 1.44 8.19 -6.42
C THR A 93 2.25 8.75 -5.25
N THR A 94 3.50 9.09 -5.53
CA THR A 94 4.39 9.78 -4.59
C THR A 94 4.10 11.28 -4.56
N GLU A 95 4.52 11.98 -3.51
CA GLU A 95 4.37 13.44 -3.38
C GLU A 95 4.95 14.21 -4.59
N SER A 96 6.03 13.72 -5.19
CA SER A 96 6.63 14.36 -6.38
C SER A 96 5.89 14.05 -7.69
N GLY A 97 4.68 13.49 -7.63
CA GLY A 97 3.85 13.15 -8.78
C GLY A 97 4.26 11.89 -9.55
N LYS A 98 5.31 11.17 -9.13
CA LYS A 98 5.68 9.90 -9.78
C LYS A 98 4.66 8.82 -9.46
N THR A 99 4.26 8.06 -10.48
CA THR A 99 3.20 7.04 -10.38
C THR A 99 3.68 5.64 -10.72
N VAL A 100 3.12 4.68 -9.99
CA VAL A 100 3.24 3.25 -10.21
C VAL A 100 1.83 2.68 -10.25
N THR A 101 1.48 2.00 -11.33
CA THR A 101 0.20 1.30 -11.48
C THR A 101 0.42 -0.17 -11.17
N VAL A 102 -0.50 -0.77 -10.42
CA VAL A 102 -0.47 -2.18 -10.05
C VAL A 102 -1.77 -2.83 -10.51
N ASN A 103 -1.68 -3.78 -11.44
CA ASN A 103 -2.85 -4.42 -12.05
C ASN A 103 -3.34 -5.60 -11.21
N GLY A 104 -3.84 -5.32 -10.00
CA GLY A 104 -4.32 -6.32 -9.05
C GLY A 104 -4.14 -5.85 -7.60
N THR A 105 -3.77 -6.78 -6.72
CA THR A 105 -3.47 -6.45 -5.33
C THR A 105 -2.10 -5.80 -5.21
N ALA A 106 -2.05 -4.62 -4.59
CA ALA A 106 -0.79 -3.96 -4.25
C ALA A 106 -0.42 -4.19 -2.80
N TYR A 107 0.83 -4.55 -2.57
CA TYR A 107 1.46 -4.58 -1.27
C TYR A 107 2.37 -3.38 -1.12
N VAL A 108 2.20 -2.62 -0.05
CA VAL A 108 3.14 -1.57 0.35
C VAL A 108 3.76 -2.00 1.67
N HIS A 109 5.06 -2.21 1.72
CA HIS A 109 5.73 -2.64 2.94
C HIS A 109 7.08 -1.95 3.10
N ARG A 110 7.53 -1.83 4.34
CA ARG A 110 8.81 -1.21 4.66
C ARG A 110 9.93 -2.25 4.57
N VAL A 111 10.99 -1.93 3.84
CA VAL A 111 12.22 -2.72 3.75
C VAL A 111 13.39 -1.82 4.09
N GLY A 112 13.99 -2.02 5.27
CA GLY A 112 14.93 -1.04 5.82
C GLY A 112 14.24 0.32 5.96
N ASP A 113 14.83 1.38 5.40
CA ASP A 113 14.30 2.76 5.51
C ASP A 113 13.50 3.24 4.30
N VAL A 114 13.05 2.31 3.46
CA VAL A 114 12.26 2.64 2.25
C VAL A 114 11.00 1.79 2.16
N LEU A 115 10.05 2.26 1.37
CA LEU A 115 8.89 1.48 0.97
C LEU A 115 9.15 0.74 -0.33
N GLU A 116 8.63 -0.47 -0.38
CA GLU A 116 8.43 -1.21 -1.61
C GLU A 116 6.95 -1.24 -1.96
N VAL A 117 6.67 -1.02 -3.24
CA VAL A 117 5.36 -1.32 -3.83
C VAL A 117 5.52 -2.60 -4.62
N ARG A 118 4.69 -3.58 -4.32
CA ARG A 118 4.72 -4.91 -4.93
C ARG A 118 3.36 -5.25 -5.53
N TYR A 119 3.39 -5.75 -6.75
CA TYR A 119 2.30 -6.48 -7.38
C TYR A 119 2.28 -7.91 -6.84
N GLU A 120 1.09 -8.37 -6.47
CA GLU A 120 0.81 -9.78 -6.30
C GLU A 120 -0.36 -10.16 -7.21
N GLY A 121 -0.04 -10.99 -8.20
CA GLY A 121 -1.05 -11.56 -9.08
C GLY A 121 -1.86 -12.64 -8.39
N PRO A 122 -2.93 -13.13 -9.03
CA PRO A 122 -3.61 -14.34 -8.58
C PRO A 122 -2.58 -15.49 -8.53
N ALA A 123 -2.33 -16.03 -7.33
CA ALA A 123 -1.52 -17.23 -7.15
C ALA A 123 -2.40 -18.47 -7.30
N THR A 124 -1.91 -19.46 -8.04
CA THR A 124 -2.50 -20.79 -8.12
C THR A 124 -1.81 -21.72 -7.13
N VAL A 125 -2.47 -22.83 -6.74
CA VAL A 125 -1.87 -23.83 -5.83
C VAL A 125 -0.55 -24.38 -6.38
N ALA A 126 -0.41 -24.45 -7.71
CA ALA A 126 0.82 -24.88 -8.37
C ALA A 126 2.02 -23.95 -8.10
N ASP A 127 1.79 -22.66 -7.81
CA ASP A 127 2.84 -21.68 -7.57
C ASP A 127 3.52 -21.84 -6.20
N PHE A 128 2.90 -22.58 -5.28
CA PHE A 128 3.42 -22.77 -3.93
C PHE A 128 4.31 -24.01 -3.78
N GLY A 129 4.49 -24.81 -4.84
CA GLY A 129 5.33 -26.00 -4.81
C GLY A 129 4.88 -27.08 -3.83
N PHE A 130 3.65 -26.99 -3.31
CA PHE A 130 3.03 -28.10 -2.57
C PHE A 130 2.70 -29.19 -3.58
N VAL A 131 3.39 -30.32 -3.47
CA VAL A 131 3.00 -31.53 -4.20
C VAL A 131 1.64 -31.96 -3.64
N VAL A 132 0.61 -31.96 -4.50
CA VAL A 132 -0.72 -32.52 -4.21
C VAL A 132 -0.63 -34.04 -4.31
#